data_AF-A0A9E2YUV0-F1
#
_entry.id   AF-A0A9E2YUV0-F1
#
_cell.length_a   1.000
_cell.length_b   1.000
_cell.length_c   1.000
_cell.angle_alpha   90.00
_cell.angle_beta   90.00
_cell.angle_gamma   90.00
#
_symmetry.space_group_name_H-M   'P 1'
#
loop_
_entity.id
_entity.type
_entity.pdbx_description
1 polymer ?
#
loop_
_entity_poly.entity_id
_entity_poly.type
_entity_poly.pdbx_seq_one_letter_code
_entity_poly.pdbx_strand_id
1 'polypeptide(L)'
;MKSLASQGICPEAMWPYHVQSFASKPDAACYTSALQHRTVQYRRVPQDLVSLKSCLAGGYPFVLGITVFQSFESDAVAKTGRVPMPSANDQELGGHAVMAVGYSDASQRFLIRNSWGPKWGINGYFTLPYEYVTNTDLTSDLWTIRFVE
;
A
#
# COMPACT_ATOMS: atom_id res chain seq x y z
N MET A 1 -2.42 5.93 -9.75
CA MET A 1 -2.30 5.22 -11.06
C MET A 1 -2.22 6.15 -12.25
N LYS A 2 -3.18 7.05 -12.50
CA LYS A 2 -3.16 7.95 -13.68
C LYS A 2 -1.85 8.70 -13.89
N SER A 3 -1.27 9.32 -12.84
CA SER A 3 0.00 10.04 -12.95
C SER A 3 1.15 9.15 -13.38
N LEU A 4 1.27 7.93 -12.84
CA LEU A 4 2.30 6.97 -13.25
C LEU A 4 2.13 6.53 -14.71
N ALA A 5 0.88 6.45 -15.20
CA ALA A 5 0.61 6.07 -16.59
C ALA A 5 0.85 7.21 -17.59
N SER A 6 0.49 8.45 -17.24
CA SER A 6 0.59 9.59 -18.17
C SER A 6 1.91 10.36 -18.07
N GLN A 7 2.50 10.44 -16.88
CA GLN A 7 3.69 11.24 -16.60
C GLN A 7 4.88 10.37 -16.17
N GLY A 8 4.63 9.18 -15.63
CA GLY A 8 5.67 8.28 -15.10
C GLY A 8 6.21 8.75 -13.75
N ILE A 9 7.44 8.35 -13.43
CA ILE A 9 8.12 8.72 -12.19
C ILE A 9 9.62 8.92 -12.43
N CYS A 10 10.20 10.01 -11.93
CA CYS A 10 11.65 10.21 -11.99
C CYS A 10 12.35 9.48 -10.84
N PRO A 11 13.66 9.24 -10.93
CA PRO A 11 14.43 8.73 -9.80
C PRO A 11 14.31 9.64 -8.57
N GLU A 12 14.24 9.05 -7.38
CA GLU A 12 14.15 9.80 -6.11
C GLU A 12 15.34 10.75 -5.91
N ALA A 13 16.52 10.43 -6.45
CA ALA A 13 17.68 11.32 -6.41
C ALA A 13 17.48 12.66 -7.16
N MET A 14 16.56 12.73 -8.14
CA MET A 14 16.22 13.97 -8.85
C MET A 14 15.18 14.82 -8.11
N TRP A 15 14.28 14.16 -7.37
CA TRP A 15 13.26 14.83 -6.57
C TRP A 15 13.13 14.13 -5.20
N PRO A 16 14.08 14.39 -4.28
CA PRO A 16 14.14 13.69 -3.02
C PRO A 16 12.96 14.05 -2.11
N TYR A 17 12.53 13.09 -1.30
CA TYR A 17 11.46 13.33 -0.34
C TYR A 17 11.90 14.32 0.75
N HIS A 18 11.33 15.53 0.68
CA HIS A 18 11.43 16.53 1.73
C HIS A 18 10.03 16.98 2.11
N VAL A 19 9.63 16.69 3.36
CA VAL A 19 8.26 16.97 3.85
C VAL A 19 7.88 18.45 3.74
N GLN A 20 8.84 19.37 3.80
CA GLN A 20 8.58 20.81 3.65
C GLN A 20 8.29 21.22 2.20
N SER A 21 8.65 20.39 1.23
CA SER A 21 8.57 20.68 -0.21
C SER A 21 7.65 19.71 -0.95
N PHE A 22 6.84 18.92 -0.22
CA PHE A 22 5.95 17.91 -0.83
C PHE A 22 4.96 18.51 -1.84
N ALA A 23 4.55 19.77 -1.61
CA ALA A 23 3.62 20.52 -2.46
C ALA A 23 4.35 21.37 -3.53
N SER A 24 5.68 21.43 -3.49
CA SER A 24 6.46 22.14 -4.49
C SER A 24 6.44 21.37 -5.81
N LYS A 25 6.25 22.10 -6.90
CA LYS A 25 6.29 21.51 -8.24
C LYS A 25 7.73 21.04 -8.56
N PRO A 26 7.93 19.78 -9.01
CA PRO A 26 9.22 19.32 -9.49
C PRO A 26 9.71 20.10 -10.71
N ASP A 27 11.03 20.12 -10.91
CA ASP A 27 11.62 20.76 -12.08
C ASP A 27 11.25 20.04 -13.39
N ALA A 28 11.31 20.76 -14.52
CA ALA A 28 10.97 20.23 -15.83
C ALA A 28 11.78 18.96 -16.19
N ALA A 29 13.05 18.90 -15.76
CA ALA A 29 13.92 17.74 -15.97
C ALA A 29 13.36 16.47 -15.29
N CYS A 30 12.68 16.59 -14.15
CA CYS A 30 12.02 15.47 -13.49
C CYS A 30 10.91 14.90 -14.37
N TYR A 31 10.07 15.76 -14.95
CA TYR A 31 9.00 15.32 -15.86
C TYR A 31 9.55 14.67 -17.13
N THR A 32 10.64 15.18 -17.70
CA THR A 32 11.29 14.56 -18.86
C THR A 32 11.86 13.19 -18.53
N SER A 33 12.56 13.04 -17.41
CA SER A 33 13.10 11.74 -16.95
C SER A 33 11.99 10.75 -16.61
N ALA A 34 10.89 11.22 -16.03
CA ALA A 34 9.77 10.40 -15.61
C ALA A 34 9.12 9.61 -16.75
N LEU A 35 9.14 10.14 -17.98
CA LEU A 35 8.58 9.47 -19.16
C LEU A 35 9.23 8.11 -19.49
N GLN A 36 10.44 7.86 -18.99
CA GLN A 36 11.19 6.60 -19.12
C GLN A 36 10.77 5.52 -18.12
N HIS A 37 9.85 5.82 -17.21
CA HIS A 37 9.38 4.88 -16.18
C HIS A 37 7.85 4.94 -16.09
N ARG A 38 7.17 4.82 -17.24
CA ARG A 38 5.71 4.92 -17.28
C ARG A 38 5.09 3.58 -16.97
N THR A 39 4.04 3.61 -16.16
CA THR A 39 3.19 2.44 -15.98
C THR A 39 2.30 2.27 -17.20
N VAL A 40 2.61 1.29 -18.02
CA VAL A 40 1.86 1.01 -19.25
C VAL A 40 0.54 0.30 -18.93
N GLN A 41 0.51 -0.55 -17.90
CA GLN A 41 -0.70 -1.26 -17.53
C GLN A 41 -0.88 -1.36 -16.02
N TYR A 42 -2.03 -0.87 -15.54
CA TYR A 42 -2.54 -1.12 -14.20
C TYR A 42 -3.92 -1.76 -14.28
N ARG A 43 -4.28 -2.57 -13.28
CA ARG A 43 -5.56 -3.28 -13.22
C ARG A 43 -6.13 -3.24 -11.82
N ARG A 44 -7.46 -3.18 -11.71
CA ARG A 44 -8.15 -3.39 -10.44
C ARG A 44 -8.05 -4.87 -10.08
N VAL A 45 -7.75 -5.17 -8.82
CA VAL A 45 -7.78 -6.54 -8.31
C VAL A 45 -9.15 -6.77 -7.68
N PRO A 46 -9.91 -7.79 -8.07
CA PRO A 46 -11.16 -8.13 -7.39
C PRO A 46 -10.91 -8.39 -5.90
N GLN A 47 -11.79 -7.87 -5.05
CA GLN A 47 -11.66 -7.92 -3.59
C GLN A 47 -12.20 -9.25 -3.04
N ASP A 48 -11.70 -10.36 -3.58
CA ASP A 48 -11.96 -11.70 -3.07
C ASP A 48 -10.64 -12.40 -2.79
N LEU A 49 -10.66 -13.30 -1.81
CA LEU A 49 -9.43 -13.91 -1.30
C LEU A 49 -8.65 -14.66 -2.40
N VAL A 50 -9.34 -15.30 -3.34
CA VAL A 50 -8.71 -16.08 -4.42
C VAL A 50 -7.99 -15.14 -5.39
N SER A 51 -8.65 -14.08 -5.84
CA SER A 51 -8.06 -13.08 -6.74
C SER A 51 -6.86 -12.37 -6.11
N LEU A 52 -6.95 -12.00 -4.83
CA LEU A 52 -5.88 -11.31 -4.11
C LEU A 52 -4.64 -12.19 -3.96
N LYS A 53 -4.83 -13.45 -3.52
CA LYS A 53 -3.74 -14.42 -3.41
C LYS A 53 -3.14 -14.74 -4.78
N SER A 54 -3.98 -14.90 -5.80
CA SER A 54 -3.52 -15.16 -7.18
C SER A 54 -2.69 -14.00 -7.74
N CYS A 55 -3.06 -12.75 -7.42
CA CYS A 55 -2.29 -11.57 -7.81
C CYS A 55 -0.86 -11.63 -7.23
N LEU A 56 -0.74 -11.90 -5.93
CA LEU A 56 0.54 -11.99 -5.24
C LEU A 56 1.34 -13.21 -5.68
N ALA A 57 0.69 -14.37 -5.86
CA ALA A 57 1.33 -15.59 -6.35
C ALA A 57 1.88 -15.43 -7.77
N GLY A 58 1.25 -14.58 -8.59
CA GLY A 58 1.78 -14.19 -9.91
C GLY A 58 2.99 -13.26 -9.85
N GLY A 59 3.44 -12.85 -8.66
CA GLY A 59 4.57 -11.93 -8.49
C GLY A 59 4.20 -10.46 -8.55
N TYR A 60 2.91 -10.12 -8.41
CA TYR A 60 2.43 -8.74 -8.53
C TYR A 60 1.90 -8.23 -7.19
N PRO A 61 2.67 -7.38 -6.48
CA PRO A 61 2.16 -6.58 -5.39
C PRO A 61 0.95 -5.74 -5.84
N PHE A 62 0.09 -5.41 -4.89
CA PHE A 62 -1.02 -4.50 -5.13
C PHE A 62 -1.10 -3.48 -4.00
N VAL A 63 -1.51 -2.26 -4.35
CA VAL A 63 -1.86 -1.23 -3.39
C VAL A 63 -3.33 -1.35 -3.01
N LEU A 64 -3.66 -0.93 -1.80
CA LEU A 64 -5.01 -0.93 -1.25
C LEU A 64 -5.18 0.27 -0.31
N GLY A 65 -6.39 0.81 -0.28
CA GLY A 65 -6.82 1.74 0.77
C GLY A 65 -7.44 0.95 1.91
N ILE A 66 -7.10 1.30 3.15
CA ILE A 66 -7.66 0.73 4.37
C ILE A 66 -8.22 1.83 5.26
N THR A 67 -9.31 1.56 5.95
CA THR A 67 -9.73 2.33 7.12
C THR A 67 -8.77 2.00 8.26
N VAL A 68 -8.33 2.98 9.02
CA VAL A 68 -7.43 2.85 10.16
C VAL A 68 -8.20 3.15 11.43
N PHE A 69 -8.02 2.29 12.44
CA PHE A 69 -8.66 2.41 13.75
C PHE A 69 -7.62 2.63 14.85
N GLN A 70 -8.05 3.06 16.03
CA GLN A 70 -7.18 3.24 17.18
C GLN A 70 -6.40 1.96 17.54
N SER A 71 -7.00 0.78 17.40
CA SER A 71 -6.28 -0.48 17.62
C SER A 71 -5.10 -0.69 16.68
N PHE A 72 -5.18 -0.21 15.43
CA PHE A 72 -4.10 -0.24 14.44
C PHE A 72 -2.91 0.61 14.89
N GLU A 73 -3.16 1.82 15.40
CA GLU A 73 -2.10 2.75 15.83
C GLU A 73 -1.61 2.50 17.26
N SER A 74 -2.02 1.40 17.89
CA SER A 74 -1.57 1.05 19.24
C SER A 74 -0.08 0.72 19.31
N ASP A 75 0.54 0.97 20.46
CA ASP A 75 1.92 0.56 20.76
C ASP A 75 2.16 -0.94 20.55
N ALA A 76 1.14 -1.76 20.78
CA ALA A 76 1.22 -3.20 20.57
C ALA A 76 1.41 -3.52 19.08
N VAL A 77 0.66 -2.88 18.20
CA VAL A 77 0.82 -3.04 16.74
C VAL A 77 2.13 -2.41 16.28
N ALA A 78 2.52 -1.25 16.81
CA ALA A 78 3.80 -0.62 16.49
C ALA A 78 5.01 -1.51 16.84
N LYS A 79 4.89 -2.40 17.83
CA LYS A 79 5.94 -3.37 18.20
C LYS A 79 5.85 -4.70 17.45
N THR A 80 4.64 -5.15 17.13
CA THR A 80 4.41 -6.51 16.61
C THR A 80 4.11 -6.57 15.12
N GLY A 81 3.67 -5.46 14.53
CA GLY A 81 3.10 -5.38 13.18
C GLY A 81 1.85 -6.26 12.99
N ARG A 82 1.20 -6.71 14.07
CA ARG A 82 0.05 -7.62 14.01
C ARG A 82 -1.25 -6.86 14.27
N VAL A 83 -1.81 -6.27 13.21
CA VAL A 83 -3.10 -5.56 13.26
C VAL A 83 -4.26 -6.53 13.55
N PRO A 84 -5.13 -6.24 14.53
CA PRO A 84 -6.34 -7.01 14.81
C PRO A 84 -7.50 -6.62 13.89
N MET A 85 -8.61 -7.36 13.95
CA MET A 85 -9.89 -6.85 13.44
C MET A 85 -10.37 -5.70 14.36
N PRO A 86 -10.96 -4.63 13.80
CA PRO A 86 -11.54 -3.58 14.62
C PRO A 86 -12.72 -4.12 15.44
N SER A 87 -12.88 -3.60 16.65
CA SER A 87 -14.03 -3.91 17.51
C SER A 87 -15.13 -2.86 17.34
N ALA A 88 -16.35 -3.16 17.80
CA ALA A 88 -17.47 -2.20 17.74
C ALA A 88 -17.22 -0.87 18.47
N ASN A 89 -16.30 -0.86 19.45
CA ASN A 89 -15.93 0.35 20.20
C ASN A 89 -14.60 0.96 19.72
N ASP A 90 -14.02 0.42 18.65
CA ASP A 90 -12.75 0.89 18.11
C ASP A 90 -12.99 2.16 17.30
N GLN A 91 -12.26 3.22 17.62
CA GLN A 91 -12.46 4.52 17.00
C GLN A 91 -11.79 4.56 15.63
N GLU A 92 -12.55 4.93 14.59
CA GLU A 92 -11.99 5.24 13.28
C GLU A 92 -11.13 6.52 13.36
N LEU A 93 -9.91 6.43 12.84
CA LEU A 93 -8.96 7.54 12.78
C LEU A 93 -8.85 8.16 11.37
N GLY A 94 -9.13 7.38 10.34
CA GLY A 94 -9.13 7.84 8.95
C GLY A 94 -8.74 6.75 7.96
N GLY A 95 -8.23 7.16 6.79
CA GLY A 95 -7.81 6.26 5.72
C GLY A 95 -6.28 6.22 5.53
N HIS A 96 -5.75 5.07 5.12
CA HIS A 96 -4.34 4.90 4.78
C HIS A 96 -4.17 4.05 3.51
N ALA A 97 -3.16 4.35 2.71
CA ALA A 97 -2.83 3.61 1.50
C ALA A 97 -1.52 2.82 1.69
N VAL A 98 -1.58 1.52 1.46
CA VAL A 98 -0.48 0.59 1.75
C VAL A 98 -0.29 -0.40 0.60
N MET A 99 0.72 -1.26 0.67
CA MET A 99 1.03 -2.24 -0.39
C MET A 99 1.10 -3.65 0.16
N ALA A 100 0.23 -4.53 -0.34
CA ALA A 100 0.32 -5.96 -0.06
C ALA A 100 1.45 -6.59 -0.89
N VAL A 101 2.29 -7.38 -0.23
CA VAL A 101 3.49 -8.00 -0.81
C VAL A 101 3.57 -9.51 -0.59
N GLY A 102 2.64 -10.09 0.16
CA GLY A 102 2.60 -11.51 0.44
C GLY A 102 1.40 -11.90 1.27
N TYR A 103 1.27 -13.19 1.56
CA TYR A 103 0.24 -13.74 2.42
C TYR A 103 0.73 -15.01 3.11
N SER A 104 0.04 -15.43 4.17
CA SER A 104 0.29 -16.66 4.90
C SER A 104 -1.04 -17.33 5.23
N ASP A 105 -1.27 -18.50 4.64
CA ASP A 105 -2.47 -19.29 4.91
C ASP A 105 -2.48 -19.89 6.32
N ALA A 106 -1.31 -20.23 6.86
CA ALA A 106 -1.18 -20.73 8.23
C ALA A 106 -1.65 -19.71 9.28
N SER A 107 -1.48 -18.41 9.00
CA SER A 107 -1.94 -17.34 9.88
C SER A 107 -3.19 -16.61 9.38
N GLN A 108 -3.65 -16.94 8.17
CA GLN A 108 -4.75 -16.28 7.43
C GLN A 108 -4.59 -14.76 7.30
N ARG A 109 -3.38 -14.31 6.92
CA ARG A 109 -3.02 -12.88 6.93
C ARG A 109 -2.22 -12.46 5.70
N PHE A 110 -2.48 -11.25 5.23
CA PHE A 110 -1.65 -10.58 4.23
C PHE A 110 -0.46 -9.89 4.88
N LEU A 111 0.70 -9.94 4.24
CA LEU A 111 1.88 -9.14 4.59
C LEU A 111 1.84 -7.83 3.82
N ILE A 112 1.93 -6.73 4.54
CA ILE A 112 1.74 -5.37 4.04
C ILE A 112 2.98 -4.54 4.33
N ARG A 113 3.50 -3.84 3.31
CA ARG A 113 4.55 -2.84 3.46
C ARG A 113 3.93 -1.51 3.86
N ASN A 114 4.39 -0.95 4.98
CA ASN A 114 4.00 0.39 5.44
C ASN A 114 4.98 1.46 4.91
N SER A 115 4.72 2.72 5.24
CA SER A 115 5.54 3.89 4.92
C SER A 115 6.01 4.67 6.16
N TRP A 116 5.98 4.06 7.34
CA TRP A 116 6.31 4.70 8.64
C TRP A 116 7.71 4.37 9.17
N GLY A 117 8.62 4.02 8.26
CA GLY A 117 10.01 3.73 8.57
C GLY A 117 10.23 2.32 9.14
N PRO A 118 11.50 1.88 9.18
CA PRO A 118 11.85 0.49 9.49
C PRO A 118 11.73 0.15 10.99
N LYS A 119 11.62 1.14 11.87
CA LYS A 119 11.50 0.91 13.33
C LYS A 119 10.09 0.54 13.78
N TRP A 120 9.12 0.63 12.88
CA TRP A 120 7.72 0.38 13.17
C TRP A 120 7.32 -1.02 12.68
N GLY A 121 6.55 -1.75 13.49
CA GLY A 121 6.06 -3.09 13.18
C GLY A 121 7.19 -4.09 12.95
N ILE A 122 7.04 -4.89 11.90
CA ILE A 122 8.01 -5.92 11.47
C ILE A 122 8.96 -5.27 10.45
N ASN A 123 9.94 -4.50 10.92
CA ASN A 123 10.91 -3.81 10.05
C ASN A 123 10.25 -2.89 8.99
N GLY A 124 9.20 -2.16 9.36
CA GLY A 124 8.39 -1.32 8.45
C GLY A 124 7.23 -2.06 7.77
N TYR A 125 7.00 -3.32 8.11
CA TYR A 125 5.88 -4.12 7.63
C TYR A 125 4.87 -4.38 8.74
N PHE A 126 3.66 -4.70 8.35
CA PHE A 126 2.64 -5.26 9.22
C PHE A 126 1.84 -6.30 8.47
N THR A 127 0.84 -6.81 9.14
CA THR A 127 0.02 -7.89 8.63
C THR A 127 -1.44 -7.58 8.92
N LEU A 128 -2.33 -7.90 7.99
CA LEU A 128 -3.78 -7.75 8.12
C LEU A 128 -4.48 -9.10 8.04
N PRO A 129 -5.52 -9.36 8.85
CA PRO A 129 -6.42 -10.49 8.64
C PRO A 129 -6.96 -10.52 7.20
N TYR A 130 -7.15 -11.71 6.64
CA TYR A 130 -7.83 -11.86 5.33
C TYR A 130 -9.19 -11.15 5.32
N GLU A 131 -9.96 -11.33 6.39
CA GLU A 131 -11.27 -10.71 6.58
C GLU A 131 -11.22 -9.18 6.50
N TYR A 132 -10.18 -8.55 7.05
CA TYR A 132 -9.99 -7.10 6.97
C TYR A 132 -9.89 -6.62 5.53
N VAL A 133 -9.08 -7.34 4.72
CA VAL A 133 -8.79 -6.97 3.34
C VAL A 133 -9.97 -7.29 2.41
N THR A 134 -10.72 -8.36 2.69
CA THR A 134 -11.89 -8.75 1.88
C THR A 134 -13.18 -8.03 2.27
N ASN A 135 -13.21 -7.33 3.40
CA ASN A 135 -14.36 -6.54 3.82
C ASN A 135 -14.39 -5.19 3.10
N THR A 136 -15.45 -4.93 2.34
CA THR A 136 -15.63 -3.70 1.55
C THR A 136 -15.86 -2.45 2.39
N ASP A 137 -16.23 -2.59 3.66
CA ASP A 137 -16.38 -1.47 4.60
C ASP A 137 -15.04 -1.03 5.20
N LEU A 138 -14.03 -1.91 5.17
CA LEU A 138 -12.71 -1.69 5.78
C LEU A 138 -11.60 -1.46 4.76
N THR A 139 -11.77 -1.97 3.54
CA THR A 139 -10.76 -1.94 2.49
C THR A 139 -11.40 -1.60 1.16
N SER A 140 -10.73 -0.76 0.37
CA SER A 140 -11.16 -0.40 -0.97
C SER A 140 -9.96 -0.12 -1.90
N ASP A 141 -10.26 0.15 -3.18
CA ASP A 141 -9.28 0.57 -4.19
C ASP A 141 -8.02 -0.28 -4.30
N LEU A 142 -8.24 -1.56 -4.58
CA LEU A 142 -7.18 -2.53 -4.80
C LEU A 142 -6.68 -2.46 -6.24
N TRP A 143 -5.42 -2.03 -6.43
CA TRP A 143 -4.82 -1.83 -7.75
C TRP A 143 -3.43 -2.45 -7.85
N THR A 144 -3.12 -3.05 -8.99
CA THR A 144 -1.80 -3.60 -9.28
C THR A 144 -1.25 -3.03 -10.58
N ILE A 145 0.07 -2.87 -10.63
CA ILE A 145 0.82 -2.50 -11.84
C ILE A 145 1.35 -3.79 -12.47
N ARG A 146 1.19 -3.95 -13.79
CA ARG A 146 1.57 -5.16 -14.53
C ARG A 146 2.78 -4.97 -15.43
N PHE A 147 2.92 -3.78 -16.01
CA PHE A 147 4.01 -3.47 -16.94
C PHE A 147 4.46 -2.03 -16.76
N VAL A 148 5.77 -1.85 -16.74
CA VAL A 148 6.46 -0.56 -16.73
C VAL A 148 7.38 -0.57 -17.95
N GLU A 149 7.37 0.53 -18.70
CA GLU A 149 8.28 0.80 -19.83
C GLU A 149 9.25 1.91 -19.44
#